data_AF-A0A359M602-F1
#
_entry.id   AF-A0A359M602-F1
#
_cell.length_a   1.000
_cell.length_b   1.000
_cell.length_c   1.000
_cell.angle_alpha   90.00
_cell.angle_beta   90.00
_cell.angle_gamma   90.00
#
_symmetry.space_group_name_H-M   'P 1'
#
loop_
_entity.id
_entity.type
_entity.pdbx_description
1 polymer ?
#
loop_
_entity_poly.entity_id
_entity_poly.type
_entity_poly.pdbx_seq_one_letter_code
_entity_poly.pdbx_strand_id
1 'polypeptide(L)' 'NLNSFRFLREALEYEIARQVAIVDSGGRVMQETRLYNPETGETQGMRSKEEAHDYRYFP' A
#
# COMPACT_ATOMS: atom_id res chain seq x y z
N ASN A 1 8.10 2.56 -2.33
CA ASN A 1 9.18 3.30 -3.03
C ASN A 1 8.52 3.95 -4.24
N LEU A 2 8.29 5.26 -4.18
CA LEU A 2 7.58 6.04 -5.20
C LEU A 2 8.47 7.24 -5.53
N ASN A 3 9.10 7.25 -6.70
CA ASN A 3 10.14 8.22 -7.05
C ASN A 3 9.64 9.36 -7.96
N SER A 4 8.33 9.58 -8.06
CA SER A 4 7.74 10.64 -8.88
C SER A 4 6.39 11.09 -8.31
N PHE A 5 6.14 12.40 -8.33
CA PHE A 5 4.85 12.98 -7.95
C PHE A 5 3.70 12.47 -8.83
N ARG A 6 3.96 12.20 -10.11
CA ARG A 6 2.96 11.59 -11.02
C ARG A 6 2.58 10.21 -10.52
N PHE A 7 3.57 9.37 -10.25
CA PHE A 7 3.33 8.00 -9.75
C PHE A 7 2.70 7.99 -8.37
N LEU A 8 2.99 8.98 -7.51
CA LEU A 8 2.32 9.13 -6.23
C LEU A 8 0.81 9.33 -6.41
N ARG A 9 0.42 10.24 -7.32
CA ARG A 9 -0.98 10.50 -7.61
C ARG A 9 -1.68 9.26 -8.17
N GLU A 10 -1.09 8.61 -9.16
CA GLU A 10 -1.67 7.41 -9.79
C GLU A 10 -1.80 6.25 -8.78
N ALA A 11 -0.78 6.04 -7.95
CA ALA A 11 -0.81 5.04 -6.89
C ALA A 11 -1.92 5.31 -5.87
N LEU A 12 -2.13 6.56 -5.49
CA LEU A 12 -3.22 6.97 -4.60
C LEU A 12 -4.59 6.75 -5.26
N GLU A 13 -4.77 7.17 -6.51
CA GLU A 13 -6.02 6.98 -7.25
C GLU A 13 -6.39 5.49 -7.34
N TYR A 14 -5.41 4.63 -7.66
CA TYR A 14 -5.61 3.18 -7.70
C TYR A 14 -5.96 2.60 -6.32
N GLU A 15 -5.20 2.96 -5.28
CA GLU A 15 -5.40 2.39 -3.94
C GLU A 15 -6.72 2.82 -3.31
N ILE A 16 -7.17 4.05 -3.57
CA ILE A 16 -8.50 4.53 -3.15
C ILE A 16 -9.58 3.66 -3.79
N ALA A 17 -9.54 3.46 -5.11
CA ALA A 17 -10.51 2.65 -5.82
C ALA A 17 -10.54 1.20 -5.32
N ARG A 18 -9.35 0.60 -5.06
CA ARG A 18 -9.22 -0.74 -4.48
C ARG A 18 -9.88 -0.82 -3.10
N GLN A 19 -9.57 0.11 -2.20
CA GLN A 19 -10.09 0.07 -0.83
C GLN A 19 -11.61 0.27 -0.80
N VAL A 20 -12.15 1.16 -1.65
CA VAL A 20 -13.60 1.32 -1.83
C VAL A 20 -14.23 0.00 -2.27
N ALA A 21 -13.69 -0.66 -3.30
CA ALA A 21 -14.23 -1.93 -3.78
C ALA A 21 -14.21 -3.05 -2.71
N ILE A 22 -13.18 -3.08 -1.85
CA ILE A 22 -13.11 -4.03 -0.72
C ILE A 22 -14.20 -3.73 0.31
N VAL A 23 -14.41 -2.47 0.65
CA VAL A 23 -15.43 -2.08 1.64
C VAL A 23 -16.84 -2.30 1.10
N ASP A 24 -17.10 -1.92 -0.16
CA ASP A 24 -18.42 -2.07 -0.80
C ASP A 24 -18.82 -3.55 -0.98
N SER A 25 -17.84 -4.45 -1.14
CA SER A 25 -18.08 -5.89 -1.15
C SER A 25 -18.25 -6.51 0.24
N GLY A 26 -18.24 -5.71 1.30
CA GLY A 26 -18.36 -6.15 2.70
C GLY A 26 -17.08 -6.75 3.29
N GLY A 27 -15.95 -6.59 2.59
CA GLY A 27 -14.63 -7.02 3.06
C GLY A 27 -14.03 -6.07 4.09
N ARG A 28 -12.83 -6.40 4.56
CA ARG A 28 -12.03 -5.55 5.46
C ARG A 28 -10.68 -5.25 4.83
N VAL A 29 -10.30 -3.98 4.81
CA VAL A 29 -8.96 -3.56 4.37
C VAL A 29 -7.95 -4.01 5.42
N MET A 30 -7.00 -4.86 5.02
CA MET A 30 -5.92 -5.31 5.88
C MET A 30 -4.80 -4.27 5.89
N GLN A 31 -4.22 -4.02 7.06
CA GLN A 31 -3.05 -3.14 7.17
C GLN A 31 -1.83 -3.87 6.61
N GLU A 32 -1.30 -3.35 5.50
CA GLU A 32 -0.14 -3.91 4.81
C GLU A 32 0.67 -2.80 4.15
N THR A 33 1.97 -3.05 3.98
CA THR A 33 2.81 -2.19 3.15
C THR A 33 2.74 -2.68 1.71
N ARG A 34 2.34 -1.81 0.78
CA ARG A 34 2.18 -2.13 -0.65
C ARG A 34 3.23 -1.41 -1.49
N LEU A 35 3.57 -2.00 -2.64
CA LEU A 35 4.42 -1.41 -3.69
C LEU A 35 3.53 -0.96 -4.85
N TYR A 36 3.87 0.14 -5.51
CA TYR A 36 3.23 0.55 -6.77
C TYR A 36 4.13 0.17 -7.93
N ASN A 37 3.58 -0.48 -8.95
CA ASN A 37 4.28 -0.79 -10.19
C ASN A 37 3.85 0.20 -11.30
N PRO A 38 4.71 1.14 -11.72
CA PRO A 38 4.37 2.16 -12.72
C PRO A 38 4.19 1.59 -14.14
N GLU A 39 4.65 0.37 -14.43
CA GLU A 39 4.45 -0.28 -15.73
C GLU A 39 3.02 -0.82 -15.87
N THR A 40 2.44 -1.31 -14.76
CA THR A 40 1.08 -1.87 -14.75
C THR A 40 0.04 -0.90 -14.21
N GLY A 41 0.46 0.13 -13.47
CA GLY A 41 -0.45 1.07 -12.79
C GLY A 41 -1.10 0.50 -11.54
N GLU A 42 -0.61 -0.63 -11.02
CA GLU A 42 -1.25 -1.36 -9.91
C GLU A 42 -0.43 -1.32 -8.63
N THR A 43 -1.12 -1.36 -7.48
CA THR A 43 -0.49 -1.65 -6.19
C THR A 43 -0.46 -3.15 -5.92
N GLN A 44 0.67 -3.67 -5.46
CA GLN A 44 0.85 -5.07 -5.06
C GLN A 44 1.24 -5.13 -3.58
N GLY A 45 0.60 -6.03 -2.83
CA GLY A 45 0.93 -6.26 -1.42
C GLY A 45 2.33 -6.84 -1.30
N MET A 46 3.16 -6.29 -0.42
CA MET A 46 4.41 -6.96 -0.09
C MET A 46 4.11 -8.18 0.77
N ARG A 47 4.90 -9.25 0.61
CA ARG A 47 4.89 -10.41 1.51
C ARG A 47 4.89 -9.93 2.97
N SER A 48 4.07 -10.54 3.82
CA SER A 48 4.02 -10.25 5.26
C SER A 48 5.43 -10.39 5.84
N LYS A 49 6.09 -9.27 6.11
CA LYS A 49 7.18 -9.25 7.06
C LYS A 49 6.53 -9.41 8.42
N GLU A 50 6.61 -10.63 8.93
CA GLU A 50 6.45 -10.88 10.35
C GLU A 50 7.32 -9.86 11.11
N GLU A 51 6.67 -9.10 11.99
CA GLU A 51 7.24 -8.21 13.00
C GLU A 51 7.81 -6.87 12.49
N ALA A 52 7.06 -5.78 12.78
CA ALA A 52 7.66 -4.46 12.86
C ALA A 52 8.76 -4.50 13.93
N HIS A 53 10.02 -4.41 13.51
CA HIS A 53 11.16 -4.54 14.40
C HIS A 53 11.10 -3.50 15.53
N ASP A 54 11.25 -3.93 16.77
CA ASP A 54 11.38 -3.04 17.92
C ASP A 54 12.69 -2.25 17.79
N TYR A 55 12.56 -0.97 17.45
CA TYR A 55 13.69 -0.07 17.21
C TYR A 55 14.43 0.36 18.48
N ARG A 56 13.94 -0.02 19.69
CA ARG A 56 14.61 0.18 20.99
C ARG A 56 15.37 1.50 21.11
N TYR A 57 14.69 2.62 20.87
CA TYR A 57 15.26 3.96 21.06
C TYR A 57 15.66 4.16 22.54
N PHE A 58 16.87 4.68 22.79
CA PHE A 58 17.39 5.01 24.13
C PHE A 58 17.88 6.48 24.16
N PRO A 59 17.85 7.19 25.31
CA PRO A 59 18.15 8.62 25.42
C PRO A 59 19.61 9.01 25.14
#